data_AF-A0A2G6KAJ3-F1
#
_entry.id   AF-A0A2G6KAJ3-F1
#
_cell.length_a   1.000
_cell.length_b   1.000
_cell.length_c   1.000
_cell.angle_alpha   90.00
_cell.angle_beta   90.00
_cell.angle_gamma   90.00
#
_symmetry.space_group_name_H-M   'P 1'
#
loop_
_entity.id
_entity.type
_entity.pdbx_description
1 polymer ?
#
loop_
_entity_poly.entity_id
_entity_poly.type
_entity_poly.pdbx_seq_one_letter_code
_entity_poly.pdbx_strand_id
1 'polypeptide(L)'
;MVTMENERFALNSGRKRPAYTPKDIHCPSCGAGLTVKDERSELVVCDYCGSHLDVSQEEKQVLGKGGGRKWDFPLNIGDSFRWKKVRYEIISRMVFLEDDDEDEASRQYLLYNPYRGTLWLDEYKGNYSLSSDSHVMPTENAFSKKRGDSLTTFDNQQWVMEGTGTYELVYVDGALPWIAHIGDRIDYAEFVNKDKPKLQYEAQRIYNEIEYGRGKALSLTQVRRALEKPDFAKDREPAAPLENVADILKSYRRLLIVTTVILIVNVVLYMYTSSQGKLVLEQRFSAQELTQETLSKPFTVVEAGDIIKISVEADVSNAWMALDVGVVRDKETLIHTDEANISYYYGQEGGESWSEGTRKKSLYVKLPWEGTYQLFVHAVSASGNAESATEALHDATIRVYAGALVSHYFLIIGIIAAITLAIVFSIYHSWKNTDD
;
A
#
# COMPACT_ATOMS: atom_id res chain seq x y z
N MET A 1 -63.19 -14.47 6.87
CA MET A 1 -63.22 -13.80 8.18
C MET A 1 -61.84 -13.95 8.79
N VAL A 2 -61.14 -12.83 8.90
CA VAL A 2 -59.77 -12.72 9.39
C VAL A 2 -59.84 -12.58 10.91
N THR A 3 -59.54 -13.64 11.67
CA THR A 3 -59.44 -13.58 13.13
C THR A 3 -58.63 -14.76 13.65
N MET A 4 -57.35 -14.54 14.00
CA MET A 4 -56.65 -15.10 15.18
C MET A 4 -55.12 -14.90 15.21
N GLU A 5 -54.48 -14.28 14.19
CA GLU A 5 -53.01 -14.09 14.20
C GLU A 5 -52.52 -12.67 14.55
N ASN A 6 -53.39 -11.66 14.58
CA ASN A 6 -52.97 -10.26 14.79
C ASN A 6 -52.82 -9.83 16.27
N GLU A 7 -53.00 -10.72 17.25
CA GLU A 7 -52.97 -10.35 18.68
C GLU A 7 -51.72 -10.78 19.47
N ARG A 8 -50.79 -11.55 18.87
CA ARG A 8 -49.60 -12.00 19.63
C ARG A 8 -48.41 -11.04 19.63
N PHE A 9 -48.35 -10.07 18.71
CA PHE A 9 -47.22 -9.15 18.58
C PHE A 9 -47.66 -7.74 18.15
N ALA A 10 -48.65 -7.16 18.81
CA ALA A 10 -48.98 -5.76 18.57
C ALA A 10 -47.78 -4.88 18.92
N LEU A 11 -47.18 -4.23 17.91
CA LEU A 11 -46.21 -3.16 18.11
C LEU A 11 -46.85 -2.11 19.04
N ASN A 12 -46.21 -1.87 20.19
CA ASN A 12 -46.68 -1.02 21.31
C ASN A 12 -47.60 -1.66 22.38
N SER A 13 -47.84 -2.97 22.37
CA SER A 13 -48.53 -3.68 23.47
C SER A 13 -47.59 -4.25 24.54
N GLY A 14 -46.28 -3.99 24.43
CA GLY A 14 -45.32 -4.38 25.45
C GLY A 14 -45.59 -3.67 26.78
N ARG A 15 -45.32 -4.36 27.90
CA ARG A 15 -45.37 -3.76 29.24
C ARG A 15 -44.58 -2.46 29.22
N LYS A 16 -45.20 -1.33 29.59
CA LYS A 16 -44.46 -0.06 29.77
C LYS A 16 -43.28 -0.35 30.69
N ARG A 17 -42.06 -0.03 30.23
CA ARG A 17 -40.88 -0.14 31.09
C ARG A 17 -41.15 0.70 32.35
N PRO A 18 -40.85 0.17 33.55
CA PRO A 18 -40.89 0.94 34.78
C PRO A 18 -40.08 2.24 34.61
N ALA A 19 -40.47 3.27 35.35
CA ALA A 19 -39.65 4.48 35.42
C ALA A 19 -38.27 4.10 35.96
N TYR A 20 -37.23 4.42 35.20
CA TYR A 20 -35.85 4.21 35.62
C TYR A 20 -35.58 4.94 36.94
N THR A 21 -35.08 4.19 37.92
CA THR A 21 -34.68 4.71 39.24
C THR A 21 -33.28 4.17 39.53
N PRO A 22 -32.25 5.03 39.63
CA PRO A 22 -30.92 4.61 40.05
C PRO A 22 -30.94 3.90 41.42
N LYS A 23 -29.99 2.99 41.65
CA LYS A 23 -29.86 2.24 42.91
C LYS A 23 -28.88 2.98 43.82
N ASP A 24 -29.33 3.40 45.00
CA ASP A 24 -28.44 3.96 46.01
C ASP A 24 -27.86 2.86 46.91
N ILE A 25 -26.55 2.92 47.12
CA ILE A 25 -25.80 1.99 47.98
C ILE A 25 -24.93 2.77 48.95
N HIS A 26 -24.52 2.13 50.05
CA HIS A 26 -23.49 2.67 50.94
C HIS A 26 -22.20 1.90 50.73
N CYS A 27 -21.08 2.60 50.69
CA CYS A 27 -19.75 2.01 50.60
C CYS A 27 -19.42 1.27 51.91
N PRO A 28 -19.20 -0.06 51.89
CA PRO A 28 -18.87 -0.82 53.10
C PRO A 28 -17.50 -0.44 53.71
N SER A 29 -16.64 0.26 52.97
CA SER A 29 -15.31 0.70 53.42
C SER A 29 -15.34 2.03 54.20
N CYS A 30 -16.09 3.04 53.72
CA CYS A 30 -16.10 4.38 54.33
C CYS A 30 -17.49 4.91 54.73
N GLY A 31 -18.57 4.18 54.43
CA GLY A 31 -19.95 4.57 54.73
C GLY A 31 -20.57 5.60 53.78
N ALA A 32 -19.85 6.09 52.77
CA ALA A 32 -20.38 7.08 51.83
C ALA A 32 -21.55 6.53 50.99
N GLY A 33 -22.54 7.37 50.70
CA GLY A 33 -23.64 7.05 49.79
C GLY A 33 -23.21 7.19 48.33
N LEU A 34 -23.50 6.16 47.52
CA LEU A 34 -23.17 6.09 46.09
C LEU A 34 -24.42 5.80 45.28
N THR A 35 -24.58 6.49 44.15
CA THR A 35 -25.69 6.24 43.22
C THR A 35 -25.21 5.43 42.03
N VAL A 36 -25.68 4.19 41.93
CA VAL A 36 -25.40 3.26 40.83
C VAL A 36 -26.44 3.42 39.74
N LYS A 37 -26.00 3.77 38.53
CA LYS A 37 -26.90 4.10 37.41
C LYS A 37 -27.29 2.88 36.59
N ASP A 38 -26.34 2.00 36.29
CA ASP A 38 -26.64 0.77 35.59
C ASP A 38 -27.07 -0.30 36.62
N GLU A 39 -28.27 -0.86 36.43
CA GLU A 39 -28.76 -1.94 37.28
C GLU A 39 -27.95 -3.23 37.13
N ARG A 40 -27.17 -3.33 36.04
CA ARG A 40 -26.27 -4.44 35.74
C ARG A 40 -24.86 -4.23 36.27
N SER A 41 -24.57 -3.12 36.94
CA SER A 41 -23.24 -2.91 37.49
C SER A 41 -22.87 -4.03 38.47
N GLU A 42 -21.69 -4.61 38.28
CA GLU A 42 -21.09 -5.58 39.19
C GLU A 42 -19.93 -4.94 39.96
N LEU A 43 -19.15 -4.07 39.33
CA LEU A 43 -18.10 -3.28 39.98
C LEU A 43 -18.55 -1.83 40.14
N VAL A 44 -18.37 -1.29 41.34
CA VAL A 44 -18.49 0.15 41.61
C VAL A 44 -17.28 0.63 42.39
N VAL A 45 -16.57 1.64 41.88
CA VAL A 45 -15.47 2.29 42.57
C VAL A 45 -16.02 3.49 43.34
N CYS A 46 -15.80 3.50 44.65
CA CYS A 46 -16.21 4.60 45.51
C CYS A 46 -15.39 5.86 45.21
N ASP A 47 -16.06 6.91 44.73
CA ASP A 47 -15.49 8.24 44.43
C ASP A 47 -14.91 8.94 45.67
N TYR A 48 -15.38 8.61 46.88
CA TYR A 48 -14.87 9.20 48.12
C TYR A 48 -13.57 8.56 48.64
N CYS A 49 -13.48 7.23 48.68
CA CYS A 49 -12.35 6.52 49.32
C CYS A 49 -11.50 5.67 48.37
N GLY A 50 -11.91 5.54 47.11
CA GLY A 50 -11.25 4.74 46.08
C GLY A 50 -11.40 3.22 46.24
N SER A 51 -12.27 2.75 47.13
CA SER A 51 -12.52 1.31 47.30
C SER A 51 -13.30 0.74 46.11
N HIS A 52 -12.79 -0.36 45.57
CA HIS A 52 -13.46 -1.17 44.55
C HIS A 52 -14.45 -2.08 45.25
N LEU A 53 -15.71 -2.01 44.84
CA LEU A 53 -16.82 -2.71 45.47
C LEU A 53 -17.43 -3.69 44.47
N ASP A 54 -17.56 -4.95 44.88
CA ASP A 54 -18.46 -5.90 44.22
C ASP A 54 -19.88 -5.65 44.72
N VAL A 55 -20.77 -5.33 43.79
CA VAL A 55 -22.19 -5.05 44.02
C VAL A 55 -23.11 -6.00 43.25
N SER A 56 -22.55 -7.08 42.69
CA SER A 56 -23.28 -8.14 41.96
C SER A 56 -24.26 -8.91 42.86
N GLN A 57 -23.94 -9.00 44.15
CA GLN A 57 -24.74 -9.65 45.18
C GLN A 57 -25.47 -8.63 46.07
N GLU A 58 -26.43 -9.11 46.89
CA GLU A 58 -27.11 -8.26 47.88
C GLU A 58 -26.12 -7.69 48.93
N GLU A 59 -25.22 -8.54 49.41
CA GLU A 59 -24.13 -8.16 50.30
C GLU A 59 -22.93 -7.67 49.48
N LYS A 60 -22.57 -6.41 49.69
CA LYS A 60 -21.51 -5.74 48.92
C LYS A 60 -20.15 -6.06 49.53
N GLN A 61 -19.20 -6.45 48.70
CA GLN A 61 -17.87 -6.82 49.15
C GLN A 61 -16.83 -5.76 48.76
N VAL A 62 -15.85 -5.52 49.63
CA VAL A 62 -14.70 -4.66 49.31
C VAL A 62 -13.63 -5.53 48.67
N LEU A 63 -13.34 -5.28 47.39
CA LEU A 63 -12.32 -6.00 46.63
C LEU A 63 -10.91 -5.44 46.87
N GLY A 64 -10.82 -4.20 47.37
CA GLY A 64 -9.57 -3.51 47.64
C GLY A 64 -9.63 -2.05 47.19
N LYS A 65 -8.49 -1.50 46.82
CA LYS A 65 -8.36 -0.19 46.15
C LYS A 65 -7.54 -0.38 44.88
N GLY A 66 -7.83 0.39 43.84
CA GLY A 66 -7.05 0.41 42.62
C GLY A 66 -5.63 0.95 42.83
N GLY A 67 -4.83 0.92 41.75
CA GLY A 67 -3.47 1.44 41.76
C GLY A 67 -3.40 2.92 42.19
N GLY A 68 -2.33 3.30 42.90
CA GLY A 68 -2.15 4.66 43.43
C GLY A 68 -1.83 5.73 42.37
N ARG A 69 -1.63 5.34 41.10
CA ARG A 69 -1.31 6.24 40.00
C ARG A 69 -2.55 7.05 39.61
N LYS A 70 -2.36 8.36 39.43
CA LYS A 70 -3.38 9.25 38.88
C LYS A 70 -3.21 9.35 37.38
N TRP A 71 -4.32 9.23 36.66
CA TRP A 71 -4.39 9.40 35.21
C TRP A 71 -5.19 10.66 34.88
N ASP A 72 -4.73 11.41 33.87
CA ASP A 72 -5.50 12.54 33.33
C ASP A 72 -6.55 12.03 32.36
N PHE A 73 -7.77 12.57 32.46
CA PHE A 73 -8.88 12.25 31.57
C PHE A 73 -9.47 13.54 31.00
N PRO A 74 -9.60 13.67 29.67
CA PRO A 74 -10.33 14.79 29.08
C PRO A 74 -11.83 14.80 29.43
N LEU A 75 -12.40 13.63 29.77
CA LEU A 75 -13.81 13.46 30.10
C LEU A 75 -13.98 12.89 31.50
N ASN A 76 -15.01 13.34 32.21
CA ASN A 76 -15.26 12.94 33.59
C ASN A 76 -16.51 12.07 33.71
N ILE A 77 -16.55 11.25 34.75
CA ILE A 77 -17.79 10.58 35.17
C ILE A 77 -18.87 11.65 35.37
N GLY A 78 -20.07 11.40 34.86
CA GLY A 78 -21.18 12.35 34.86
C GLY A 78 -21.26 13.25 33.62
N ASP A 79 -20.22 13.31 32.79
CA ASP A 79 -20.28 14.06 31.53
C ASP A 79 -21.35 13.46 30.60
N SER A 80 -22.08 14.36 29.93
CA SER A 80 -23.12 14.02 28.98
C SER A 80 -22.56 13.83 27.58
N PHE A 81 -22.98 12.79 26.88
CA PHE A 81 -22.62 12.53 25.50
C PHE A 81 -23.86 12.20 24.65
N ARG A 82 -24.11 12.97 23.58
CA ARG A 82 -25.24 12.78 22.69
C ARG A 82 -24.87 12.01 21.44
N TRP A 83 -25.56 10.89 21.23
CA TRP A 83 -25.43 10.08 20.03
C TRP A 83 -26.81 9.73 19.46
N LYS A 84 -27.01 9.92 18.15
CA LYS A 84 -28.28 9.63 17.45
C LYS A 84 -29.53 10.16 18.19
N LYS A 85 -29.45 11.40 18.71
CA LYS A 85 -30.50 12.09 19.51
C LYS A 85 -30.79 11.49 20.89
N VAL A 86 -30.00 10.52 21.34
CA VAL A 86 -30.06 9.94 22.69
C VAL A 86 -28.95 10.57 23.53
N ARG A 87 -29.26 10.91 24.78
CA ARG A 87 -28.27 11.38 25.76
C ARG A 87 -27.79 10.19 26.57
N TYR A 88 -26.49 9.97 26.58
CA TYR A 88 -25.78 9.05 27.45
C TYR A 88 -25.03 9.84 28.51
N GLU A 89 -24.68 9.16 29.59
CA GLU A 89 -23.81 9.69 30.63
C GLU A 89 -22.61 8.77 30.82
N ILE A 90 -21.42 9.33 31.01
CA ILE A 90 -20.22 8.56 31.33
C ILE A 90 -20.35 8.03 32.76
N ILE A 91 -20.35 6.70 32.92
CA ILE A 91 -20.49 6.04 34.22
C ILE A 91 -19.22 5.31 34.67
N SER A 92 -18.24 5.09 33.78
CA SER A 92 -16.94 4.49 34.11
C SER A 92 -15.85 5.03 33.19
N ARG A 93 -14.60 5.01 33.67
CA ARG A 93 -13.41 5.32 32.90
C ARG A 93 -12.34 4.26 33.16
N MET A 94 -11.61 3.91 32.12
CA MET A 94 -10.52 2.94 32.17
C MET A 94 -9.31 3.47 31.42
N VAL A 95 -8.12 3.00 31.83
CA VAL A 95 -6.88 3.17 31.06
C VAL A 95 -6.31 1.81 30.76
N PHE A 96 -6.03 1.59 29.49
CA PHE A 96 -5.30 0.43 29.01
C PHE A 96 -3.93 0.85 28.50
N LEU A 97 -2.90 0.05 28.79
CA LEU A 97 -1.61 0.14 28.12
C LEU A 97 -1.56 -0.91 27.02
N GLU A 98 -1.01 -0.54 25.88
CA GLU A 98 -0.73 -1.46 24.79
C GLU A 98 0.71 -1.93 24.90
N ASP A 99 0.91 -3.25 24.88
CA ASP A 99 2.23 -3.92 24.91
C ASP A 99 3.19 -3.41 26.01
N ASP A 100 2.63 -3.10 27.18
CA ASP A 100 3.32 -2.58 28.36
C ASP A 100 4.04 -1.22 28.13
N ASP A 101 3.68 -0.46 27.09
CA ASP A 101 4.20 0.88 26.81
C ASP A 101 3.27 1.98 27.35
N GLU A 102 3.82 2.86 28.20
CA GLU A 102 3.08 3.97 28.79
C GLU A 102 2.73 5.07 27.79
N ASP A 103 3.54 5.25 26.74
CA ASP A 103 3.28 6.23 25.69
C ASP A 103 2.13 5.79 24.76
N GLU A 104 1.71 4.52 24.89
CA GLU A 104 0.61 3.89 24.15
C GLU A 104 -0.67 3.75 24.98
N ALA A 105 -0.83 4.57 26.03
CA ALA A 105 -2.02 4.56 26.87
C ALA A 105 -3.31 5.00 26.12
N SER A 106 -4.31 4.11 26.08
CA SER A 106 -5.66 4.40 25.61
C SER A 106 -6.63 4.63 26.78
N ARG A 107 -7.62 5.50 26.59
CA ARG A 107 -8.65 5.81 27.60
C ARG A 107 -10.00 5.36 27.08
N GLN A 108 -10.68 4.51 27.83
CA GLN A 108 -12.02 4.04 27.48
C GLN A 108 -13.06 4.58 28.46
N TYR A 109 -14.23 4.96 27.94
CA TYR A 109 -15.34 5.49 28.71
C TYR A 109 -16.59 4.64 28.48
N LEU A 110 -17.22 4.18 29.56
CA LEU A 110 -18.53 3.52 29.47
C LEU A 110 -19.64 4.57 29.50
N LEU A 111 -20.38 4.67 28.41
CA LEU A 111 -21.51 5.57 28.26
C LEU A 111 -22.81 4.80 28.51
N TYR A 112 -23.68 5.29 29.38
CA TYR A 112 -24.92 4.60 29.73
C TYR A 112 -26.17 5.43 29.46
N ASN A 113 -27.20 4.76 28.96
CA ASN A 113 -28.57 5.26 28.93
C ASN A 113 -29.54 4.16 29.39
N PRO A 114 -30.44 4.43 30.35
CA PRO A 114 -31.31 3.40 30.93
C PRO A 114 -32.31 2.77 29.95
N TYR A 115 -32.56 3.41 28.81
CA TYR A 115 -33.47 2.91 27.78
C TYR A 115 -32.75 2.33 26.56
N ARG A 116 -31.49 2.72 26.34
CA ARG A 116 -30.73 2.37 25.13
C ARG A 116 -29.48 1.53 25.40
N GLY A 117 -29.20 1.21 26.66
CA GLY A 117 -28.04 0.42 27.06
C GLY A 117 -26.75 1.24 27.04
N THR A 118 -25.65 0.56 26.77
CA THR A 118 -24.30 1.08 26.85
C THR A 118 -23.71 1.39 25.47
N LEU A 119 -22.70 2.26 25.46
CA LEU A 119 -21.77 2.50 24.35
C LEU A 119 -20.38 2.64 24.93
N TRP A 120 -19.36 2.35 24.13
CA TRP A 120 -17.97 2.60 24.47
C TRP A 120 -17.47 3.80 23.67
N LEU A 121 -16.81 4.73 24.35
CA LEU A 121 -16.08 5.82 23.71
C LEU A 121 -14.61 5.60 24.04
N ASP A 122 -13.77 5.44 23.03
CA ASP A 122 -12.34 5.27 23.20
C ASP A 122 -11.62 6.53 22.76
N GLU A 123 -10.53 6.84 23.44
CA GLU A 123 -9.62 7.92 23.13
C GLU A 123 -8.19 7.40 23.11
N TYR A 124 -7.53 7.53 21.97
CA TYR A 124 -6.14 7.14 21.81
C TYR A 124 -5.41 8.22 21.01
N LYS A 125 -4.36 8.79 21.62
CA LYS A 125 -3.56 9.90 21.07
C LYS A 125 -4.40 11.06 20.49
N GLY A 126 -5.53 11.37 21.13
CA GLY A 126 -6.47 12.43 20.72
C GLY A 126 -7.46 12.04 19.61
N ASN A 127 -7.40 10.83 19.08
CA ASN A 127 -8.40 10.25 18.18
C ASN A 127 -9.50 9.57 18.99
N TYR A 128 -10.74 9.61 18.50
CA TYR A 128 -11.90 9.06 19.21
C TYR A 128 -12.68 8.06 18.36
N SER A 129 -13.10 6.96 18.96
CA SER A 129 -14.04 5.99 18.38
C SER A 129 -15.24 5.82 19.29
N LEU A 130 -16.40 5.49 18.71
CA LEU A 130 -17.58 5.14 19.47
C LEU A 130 -18.07 3.77 18.99
N SER A 131 -18.09 2.80 19.89
CA SER A 131 -18.49 1.42 19.61
C SER A 131 -19.62 0.94 20.51
N SER A 132 -20.14 -0.23 20.15
CA SER A 132 -21.15 -0.99 20.88
C SER A 132 -20.95 -2.47 20.59
N ASP A 133 -21.38 -3.30 21.53
CA ASP A 133 -21.35 -4.75 21.38
C ASP A 133 -22.07 -5.21 20.10
N SER A 134 -21.50 -6.21 19.45
CA SER A 134 -21.97 -6.79 18.20
C SER A 134 -22.15 -8.29 18.38
N HIS A 135 -23.34 -8.79 18.01
CA HIS A 135 -23.58 -10.23 17.93
C HIS A 135 -23.24 -10.83 16.56
N VAL A 136 -22.71 -10.02 15.64
CA VAL A 136 -22.28 -10.51 14.32
C VAL A 136 -20.83 -10.95 14.42
N MET A 137 -20.63 -12.26 14.32
CA MET A 137 -19.31 -12.92 14.40
C MET A 137 -18.57 -12.87 13.06
N PRO A 138 -17.24 -13.04 13.06
CA PRO A 138 -16.47 -13.25 11.84
C PRO A 138 -16.64 -14.67 11.31
N THR A 139 -16.45 -14.87 10.01
CA THR A 139 -16.50 -16.20 9.36
C THR A 139 -15.20 -16.98 9.51
N GLU A 140 -14.16 -16.33 10.02
CA GLU A 140 -12.81 -16.85 10.20
C GLU A 140 -12.28 -16.38 11.56
N ASN A 141 -11.20 -16.99 12.06
CA ASN A 141 -10.57 -16.53 13.30
C ASN A 141 -9.98 -15.11 13.11
N ALA A 142 -10.47 -14.15 13.90
CA ALA A 142 -9.98 -12.77 13.86
C ALA A 142 -8.51 -12.67 14.31
N PHE A 143 -8.10 -13.47 15.30
CA PHE A 143 -6.77 -13.44 15.91
C PHE A 143 -5.69 -14.16 15.08
N SER A 144 -6.04 -14.78 13.94
CA SER A 144 -5.06 -15.37 13.02
C SER A 144 -4.67 -14.44 11.87
N LYS A 145 -5.22 -13.23 11.85
CA LYS A 145 -5.00 -12.25 10.79
C LYS A 145 -3.75 -11.43 11.09
N LYS A 146 -3.18 -10.82 10.05
CA LYS A 146 -2.11 -9.83 10.15
C LYS A 146 -2.56 -8.50 9.54
N ARG A 147 -1.83 -7.43 9.81
CA ARG A 147 -2.06 -6.10 9.22
C ARG A 147 -2.34 -6.19 7.72
N GLY A 148 -3.42 -5.54 7.30
CA GLY A 148 -3.87 -5.52 5.91
C GLY A 148 -4.55 -6.80 5.39
N ASP A 149 -4.63 -7.87 6.17
CA ASP A 149 -5.44 -9.04 5.80
C ASP A 149 -6.93 -8.72 5.85
N SER A 150 -7.71 -9.42 5.02
CA SER A 150 -9.16 -9.27 5.00
C SER A 150 -9.85 -10.28 5.93
N LEU A 151 -10.95 -9.83 6.53
CA LEU A 151 -11.86 -10.63 7.34
C LEU A 151 -13.30 -10.42 6.86
N THR A 152 -14.05 -11.51 6.74
CA THR A 152 -15.48 -11.46 6.42
C THR A 152 -16.30 -11.74 7.68
N THR A 153 -17.45 -11.10 7.78
CA THR A 153 -18.43 -11.32 8.88
C THR A 153 -19.73 -11.90 8.32
N PHE A 154 -20.55 -12.53 9.17
CA PHE A 154 -21.77 -13.24 8.71
C PHE A 154 -22.84 -12.35 8.08
N ASP A 155 -22.76 -11.02 8.22
CA ASP A 155 -23.59 -10.05 7.50
C ASP A 155 -22.96 -9.59 6.16
N ASN A 156 -21.96 -10.33 5.66
CA ASN A 156 -21.23 -10.10 4.42
C ASN A 156 -20.45 -8.76 4.38
N GLN A 157 -20.16 -8.15 5.53
CA GLN A 157 -19.23 -7.02 5.58
C GLN A 157 -17.78 -7.51 5.46
N GLN A 158 -16.99 -6.73 4.72
CA GLN A 158 -15.57 -6.95 4.48
C GLN A 158 -14.75 -5.96 5.31
N TRP A 159 -13.83 -6.50 6.09
CA TRP A 159 -12.99 -5.76 7.01
C TRP A 159 -11.52 -5.99 6.66
N VAL A 160 -10.68 -5.01 6.99
CA VAL A 160 -9.23 -5.05 6.81
C VAL A 160 -8.61 -4.88 8.18
N MET A 161 -7.71 -5.79 8.56
CA MET A 161 -7.03 -5.73 9.86
C MET A 161 -6.15 -4.50 9.95
N GLU A 162 -6.34 -3.73 11.02
CA GLU A 162 -5.57 -2.54 11.36
C GLU A 162 -4.39 -2.92 12.26
N GLY A 163 -4.67 -3.51 13.42
CA GLY A 163 -3.68 -3.94 14.40
C GLY A 163 -4.19 -5.09 15.28
N THR A 164 -3.26 -5.70 16.02
CA THR A 164 -3.55 -6.73 17.02
C THR A 164 -2.45 -6.72 18.07
N GLY A 165 -2.82 -6.92 19.32
CA GLY A 165 -1.88 -6.85 20.44
C GLY A 165 -2.56 -7.23 21.73
N THR A 166 -1.95 -6.84 22.86
CA THR A 166 -2.51 -7.06 24.19
C THR A 166 -2.69 -5.74 24.92
N TYR A 167 -3.90 -5.50 25.42
CA TYR A 167 -4.18 -4.42 26.36
C TYR A 167 -4.01 -4.90 27.81
N GLU A 168 -3.37 -4.10 28.66
CA GLU A 168 -3.34 -4.28 30.11
C GLU A 168 -4.14 -3.18 30.80
N LEU A 169 -5.13 -3.56 31.63
CA LEU A 169 -5.92 -2.62 32.41
C LEU A 169 -5.11 -2.07 33.60
N VAL A 170 -4.73 -0.80 33.54
CA VAL A 170 -3.89 -0.17 34.58
C VAL A 170 -4.66 0.80 35.48
N TYR A 171 -5.90 1.16 35.12
CA TYR A 171 -6.76 2.01 35.93
C TYR A 171 -8.23 1.80 35.60
N VAL A 172 -9.09 1.87 36.63
CA VAL A 172 -10.56 1.88 36.49
C VAL A 172 -11.19 2.74 37.59
N ASP A 173 -12.21 3.53 37.24
CA ASP A 173 -13.11 4.17 38.18
C ASP A 173 -14.56 4.24 37.66
N GLY A 174 -15.52 4.52 38.55
CA GLY A 174 -16.95 4.51 38.23
C GLY A 174 -17.59 3.13 38.36
N ALA A 175 -18.55 2.81 37.48
CA ALA A 175 -19.37 1.61 37.56
C ALA A 175 -19.34 0.78 36.26
N LEU A 176 -18.98 -0.50 36.35
CA LEU A 176 -18.86 -1.44 35.23
C LEU A 176 -19.81 -2.63 35.38
N PRO A 177 -20.29 -3.22 34.27
CA PRO A 177 -21.16 -4.39 34.28
C PRO A 177 -20.42 -5.72 34.53
N TRP A 178 -19.12 -5.68 34.80
CA TRP A 178 -18.31 -6.83 35.24
C TRP A 178 -17.31 -6.41 36.31
N ILE A 179 -16.73 -7.40 37.00
CA ILE A 179 -15.65 -7.19 37.96
C ILE A 179 -14.30 -7.07 37.24
N ALA A 180 -13.85 -5.84 37.00
CA ALA A 180 -12.54 -5.56 36.43
C ALA A 180 -11.42 -5.59 37.48
N HIS A 181 -10.29 -6.22 37.15
CA HIS A 181 -9.09 -6.27 37.97
C HIS A 181 -7.95 -5.50 37.30
N ILE A 182 -7.23 -4.70 38.09
CA ILE A 182 -6.00 -4.07 37.61
C ILE A 182 -4.99 -5.17 37.27
N GLY A 183 -4.42 -5.10 36.06
CA GLY A 183 -3.57 -6.14 35.48
C GLY A 183 -4.33 -7.14 34.60
N ASP A 184 -5.65 -7.00 34.42
CA ASP A 184 -6.40 -7.78 33.43
C ASP A 184 -5.79 -7.55 32.03
N ARG A 185 -5.50 -8.65 31.32
CA ARG A 185 -4.95 -8.64 29.96
C ARG A 185 -5.98 -9.09 28.94
N ILE A 186 -6.13 -8.31 27.87
CA ILE A 186 -7.11 -8.50 26.81
C ILE A 186 -6.38 -8.58 25.48
N ASP A 187 -6.49 -9.72 24.79
CA ASP A 187 -6.01 -9.80 23.41
C ASP A 187 -7.03 -9.08 22.51
N TYR A 188 -6.57 -8.16 21.68
CA TYR A 188 -7.45 -7.42 20.78
C TYR A 188 -7.06 -7.66 19.32
N ALA A 189 -8.05 -7.57 18.44
CA ALA A 189 -7.88 -7.56 16.99
C ALA A 189 -8.84 -6.52 16.39
N GLU A 190 -8.26 -5.47 15.82
CA GLU A 190 -9.00 -4.32 15.29
C GLU A 190 -9.01 -4.30 13.77
N PHE A 191 -10.15 -3.88 13.22
CA PHE A 191 -10.38 -3.86 11.79
C PHE A 191 -11.15 -2.62 11.36
N VAL A 192 -10.83 -2.13 10.16
CA VAL A 192 -11.58 -1.08 9.47
C VAL A 192 -12.36 -1.66 8.29
N ASN A 193 -13.54 -1.10 8.00
CA ASN A 193 -14.33 -1.57 6.87
C ASN A 193 -13.64 -1.22 5.54
N LYS A 194 -13.56 -2.19 4.64
CA LYS A 194 -12.88 -2.07 3.35
C LYS A 194 -13.38 -0.92 2.48
N ASP A 195 -14.70 -0.72 2.45
CA ASP A 195 -15.35 0.29 1.60
C ASP A 195 -15.66 1.58 2.35
N LYS A 196 -15.88 1.50 3.66
CA LYS A 196 -16.22 2.64 4.53
C LYS A 196 -15.26 2.71 5.73
N PRO A 197 -14.00 3.16 5.56
CA PRO A 197 -12.95 3.04 6.59
C PRO A 197 -13.25 3.70 7.94
N LYS A 198 -14.26 4.57 8.02
CA LYS A 198 -14.74 5.12 9.30
C LYS A 198 -15.47 4.10 10.17
N LEU A 199 -15.96 3.00 9.61
CA LEU A 199 -16.60 1.92 10.36
C LEU A 199 -15.51 0.97 10.86
N GLN A 200 -15.60 0.61 12.14
CA GLN A 200 -14.65 -0.26 12.82
C GLN A 200 -15.35 -1.54 13.29
N TYR A 201 -14.58 -2.61 13.37
CA TYR A 201 -14.96 -3.90 13.93
C TYR A 201 -13.82 -4.37 14.80
N GLU A 202 -14.14 -4.88 15.98
CA GLU A 202 -13.15 -5.36 16.94
C GLU A 202 -13.54 -6.75 17.44
N ALA A 203 -12.52 -7.55 17.74
CA ALA A 203 -12.66 -8.78 18.50
C ALA A 203 -11.72 -8.67 19.70
N GLN A 204 -12.27 -8.86 20.91
CA GLN A 204 -11.52 -8.84 22.15
C GLN A 204 -11.65 -10.22 22.81
N ARG A 205 -10.53 -10.77 23.28
CA ARG A 205 -10.51 -12.05 23.98
C ARG A 205 -9.93 -11.83 25.36
N ILE A 206 -10.74 -12.17 26.36
CA ILE A 206 -10.36 -12.14 27.77
C ILE A 206 -10.75 -13.48 28.39
N TYR A 207 -9.84 -14.09 29.14
CA TYR A 207 -10.04 -15.42 29.72
C TYR A 207 -10.45 -16.48 28.67
N ASN A 208 -11.70 -16.96 28.72
CA ASN A 208 -12.28 -17.95 27.80
C ASN A 208 -13.42 -17.37 26.94
N GLU A 209 -13.59 -16.05 26.94
CA GLU A 209 -14.68 -15.37 26.26
C GLU A 209 -14.12 -14.48 25.13
N ILE A 210 -14.89 -14.39 24.06
CA ILE A 210 -14.59 -13.50 22.94
C ILE A 210 -15.79 -12.59 22.76
N GLU A 211 -15.53 -11.30 22.86
CA GLU A 211 -16.50 -10.25 22.59
C GLU A 211 -16.21 -9.61 21.25
N TYR A 212 -17.27 -9.17 20.58
CA TYR A 212 -17.16 -8.47 19.31
C TYR A 212 -17.80 -7.11 19.44
N GLY A 213 -17.12 -6.09 18.95
CA GLY A 213 -17.62 -4.72 18.92
C GLY A 213 -17.75 -4.20 17.50
N ARG A 214 -18.65 -3.24 17.31
CA ARG A 214 -18.76 -2.46 16.08
C ARG A 214 -18.82 -1.01 16.40
N GLY A 215 -18.01 -0.23 15.71
CA GLY A 215 -17.83 1.17 16.03
C GLY A 215 -17.68 2.07 14.82
N LYS A 216 -17.40 3.32 15.16
CA LYS A 216 -17.11 4.34 14.17
C LYS A 216 -16.11 5.35 14.72
N ALA A 217 -15.09 5.65 13.93
CA ALA A 217 -14.20 6.78 14.17
C ALA A 217 -15.00 8.11 14.13
N LEU A 218 -14.77 8.95 15.14
CA LEU A 218 -15.38 10.25 15.31
C LEU A 218 -14.36 11.36 15.07
N SER A 219 -14.73 12.38 14.30
CA SER A 219 -13.92 13.59 14.27
C SER A 219 -14.09 14.39 15.56
N LEU A 220 -13.08 15.19 15.91
CA LEU A 220 -13.14 16.07 17.07
C LEU A 220 -14.35 17.03 17.04
N THR A 221 -14.79 17.45 15.86
CA THR A 221 -16.03 18.23 15.69
C THR A 221 -17.28 17.43 16.09
N GLN A 222 -17.33 16.12 15.78
CA GLN A 222 -18.42 15.26 16.19
C GLN A 222 -18.42 15.05 17.70
N VAL A 223 -17.24 14.86 18.31
CA VAL A 223 -17.06 14.73 19.77
C VAL A 223 -17.51 16.01 20.48
N ARG A 224 -17.02 17.19 20.08
CA ARG A 224 -17.44 18.50 20.61
C ARG A 224 -18.95 18.69 20.56
N ARG A 225 -19.58 18.32 19.44
CA ARG A 225 -21.03 18.38 19.27
C ARG A 225 -21.77 17.41 20.19
N ALA A 226 -21.27 16.18 20.31
CA ALA A 226 -21.86 15.16 21.18
C ALA A 226 -21.78 15.56 22.66
N LEU A 227 -20.67 16.18 23.07
CA LEU A 227 -20.46 16.70 24.43
C LEU A 227 -21.21 18.01 24.71
N GLU A 228 -21.73 18.68 23.69
CA GLU A 228 -22.25 20.06 23.78
C GLU A 228 -21.18 21.06 24.31
N LYS A 229 -19.89 20.78 24.06
CA LYS A 229 -18.74 21.57 24.49
C LYS A 229 -17.92 22.00 23.27
N PRO A 230 -18.16 23.20 22.69
CA PRO A 230 -17.49 23.63 21.45
C PRO A 230 -15.99 23.85 21.61
N ASP A 231 -15.52 24.28 22.80
CA ASP A 231 -14.11 24.51 23.09
C ASP A 231 -13.36 23.26 23.63
N PHE A 232 -14.01 22.09 23.65
CA PHE A 232 -13.36 20.85 24.10
C PHE A 232 -12.11 20.55 23.27
N ALA A 233 -10.97 20.34 23.95
CA ALA A 233 -9.67 20.09 23.34
C ALA A 233 -9.29 21.10 22.24
N LYS A 234 -9.63 22.38 22.43
CA LYS A 234 -9.29 23.45 21.47
C LYS A 234 -7.80 23.80 21.49
N ASP A 235 -7.19 23.76 22.67
CA ASP A 235 -5.78 24.10 22.87
C ASP A 235 -4.85 22.88 22.78
N ARG A 236 -5.40 21.69 22.50
CA ARG A 236 -4.59 20.49 22.24
C ARG A 236 -4.12 20.49 20.80
N GLU A 237 -2.89 20.04 20.57
CA GLU A 237 -2.41 19.81 19.21
C GLU A 237 -3.35 18.83 18.47
N PRO A 238 -3.61 19.07 17.18
CA PRO A 238 -4.40 18.13 16.39
C PRO A 238 -3.74 16.75 16.43
N ALA A 239 -4.50 15.74 16.83
CA ALA A 239 -4.05 14.36 16.74
C ALA A 239 -3.60 14.04 15.32
N ALA A 240 -2.46 13.36 15.18
CA ALA A 240 -2.11 12.76 13.91
C ALA A 240 -3.25 11.81 13.51
N PRO A 241 -3.75 11.88 12.27
CA PRO A 241 -4.78 10.97 11.82
C PRO A 241 -4.23 9.54 11.87
N LEU A 242 -5.00 8.63 12.49
CA LEU A 242 -4.67 7.21 12.46
C LEU A 242 -4.56 6.71 11.02
N GLU A 243 -3.67 5.75 10.81
CA GLU A 243 -3.38 5.21 9.51
C GLU A 243 -4.61 4.48 8.94
N ASN A 244 -5.12 4.94 7.80
CA ASN A 244 -6.21 4.23 7.13
C ASN A 244 -5.66 3.09 6.27
N VAL A 245 -5.47 1.93 6.90
CA VAL A 245 -4.91 0.72 6.29
C VAL A 245 -5.66 0.30 5.02
N ALA A 246 -6.99 0.44 5.00
CA ALA A 246 -7.80 0.11 3.82
C ALA A 246 -7.49 0.99 2.60
N ASP A 247 -7.27 2.29 2.79
CA ASP A 247 -6.93 3.21 1.71
C ASP A 247 -5.46 3.09 1.27
N ILE A 248 -4.56 2.73 2.18
CA ILE A 248 -3.16 2.44 1.87
C ILE A 248 -3.05 1.16 1.04
N LEU A 249 -3.78 0.09 1.40
CA LEU A 249 -3.88 -1.11 0.57
C LEU A 249 -4.38 -0.79 -0.86
N LYS A 250 -5.42 0.04 -0.97
CA LYS A 250 -5.92 0.49 -2.29
C LYS A 250 -4.83 1.21 -3.08
N SER A 251 -4.03 2.03 -2.40
CA SER A 251 -2.95 2.81 -3.01
C SER A 251 -1.80 1.91 -3.50
N TYR A 252 -1.31 0.98 -2.66
CA TYR A 252 -0.32 -0.02 -3.09
C TYR A 252 -0.83 -0.87 -4.25
N ARG A 253 -2.08 -1.35 -4.18
CA ARG A 253 -2.67 -2.13 -5.27
C ARG A 253 -2.73 -1.34 -6.58
N ARG A 254 -3.13 -0.06 -6.53
CA ARG A 254 -3.14 0.81 -7.72
C ARG A 254 -1.73 1.01 -8.26
N LEU A 255 -0.77 1.28 -7.40
CA LEU A 255 0.62 1.50 -7.80
C LEU A 255 1.21 0.26 -8.46
N LEU A 256 1.03 -0.93 -7.85
CA LEU A 256 1.46 -2.21 -8.41
C LEU A 256 0.81 -2.50 -9.78
N ILE A 257 -0.50 -2.22 -9.93
CA ILE A 257 -1.19 -2.40 -11.22
C ILE A 257 -0.62 -1.46 -12.28
N VAL A 258 -0.47 -0.17 -11.96
CA VAL A 258 0.02 0.84 -12.90
C VAL A 258 1.45 0.52 -13.34
N THR A 259 2.36 0.20 -12.41
CA THR A 259 3.75 -0.15 -12.74
C THR A 259 3.84 -1.45 -13.54
N THR A 260 3.00 -2.44 -13.22
CA THR A 260 2.91 -3.69 -14.00
C THR A 260 2.42 -3.43 -15.42
N VAL A 261 1.39 -2.61 -15.60
CA VAL A 261 0.89 -2.24 -16.94
C VAL A 261 1.96 -1.49 -17.73
N ILE A 262 2.67 -0.54 -17.12
CA ILE A 262 3.78 0.17 -17.77
C ILE A 262 4.87 -0.82 -18.19
N LEU A 263 5.23 -1.76 -17.33
CA LEU A 263 6.22 -2.79 -17.65
C LEU A 263 5.76 -3.66 -18.84
N ILE A 264 4.53 -4.15 -18.82
CA ILE A 264 3.97 -4.98 -19.90
C ILE A 264 3.95 -4.21 -21.22
N VAL A 265 3.47 -2.96 -21.22
CA VAL A 265 3.44 -2.11 -22.41
C VAL A 265 4.85 -1.90 -22.97
N ASN A 266 5.83 -1.64 -22.10
CA ASN A 266 7.22 -1.46 -22.55
C ASN A 266 7.84 -2.76 -23.08
N VAL A 267 7.53 -3.92 -22.49
CA VAL A 267 7.97 -5.22 -23.01
C VAL A 267 7.38 -5.48 -24.39
N VAL A 268 6.08 -5.23 -24.57
CA VAL A 268 5.40 -5.39 -25.88
C VAL A 268 5.98 -4.42 -26.91
N LEU A 269 6.18 -3.15 -26.56
CA LEU A 269 6.79 -2.16 -27.45
C LEU A 269 8.24 -2.50 -27.77
N TYR A 270 9.01 -3.00 -26.80
CA TYR A 270 10.36 -3.50 -27.05
C TYR A 270 10.33 -4.67 -28.03
N MET A 271 9.46 -5.66 -27.86
CA MET A 271 9.33 -6.78 -28.78
C MET A 271 8.94 -6.32 -30.19
N TYR A 272 8.00 -5.38 -30.31
CA TYR A 272 7.57 -4.81 -31.58
C TYR A 272 8.70 -4.03 -32.28
N THR A 273 9.44 -3.22 -31.52
CA THR A 273 10.52 -2.37 -32.05
C THR A 273 11.86 -3.07 -32.19
N SER A 274 12.05 -4.25 -31.60
CA SER A 274 13.26 -5.07 -31.76
C SER A 274 13.35 -5.72 -33.15
N SER A 275 12.28 -5.61 -33.96
CA SER A 275 12.34 -5.92 -35.38
C SER A 275 13.46 -5.12 -36.05
N GLN A 276 14.37 -5.80 -36.75
CA GLN A 276 15.44 -5.14 -37.50
C GLN A 276 14.94 -4.37 -38.72
N GLY A 277 13.64 -4.45 -39.03
CA GLY A 277 13.05 -3.97 -40.27
C GLY A 277 13.05 -5.05 -41.36
N LYS A 278 12.57 -4.68 -42.55
CA LYS A 278 12.58 -5.55 -43.74
C LYS A 278 13.93 -5.41 -44.45
N LEU A 279 14.61 -6.53 -44.70
CA LEU A 279 15.82 -6.54 -45.52
C LEU A 279 15.48 -6.07 -46.95
N VAL A 280 16.09 -4.97 -47.38
CA VAL A 280 15.90 -4.37 -48.72
C VAL A 280 17.16 -4.40 -49.58
N LEU A 281 18.33 -4.58 -48.95
CA LEU A 281 19.61 -4.81 -49.64
C LEU A 281 20.45 -5.78 -48.83
N GLU A 282 21.08 -6.74 -49.51
CA GLU A 282 22.22 -7.49 -49.02
C GLU A 282 23.25 -7.59 -50.14
N GLN A 283 24.44 -7.05 -49.92
CA GLN A 283 25.52 -7.08 -50.90
C GLN A 283 26.86 -7.26 -50.20
N ARG A 284 27.64 -8.19 -50.72
CA ARG A 284 29.06 -8.35 -50.40
C ARG A 284 29.87 -7.52 -51.40
N PHE A 285 30.82 -6.75 -50.90
CA PHE A 285 31.79 -5.99 -51.66
C PHE A 285 33.16 -6.62 -51.48
N SER A 286 33.89 -6.78 -52.59
CA SER A 286 35.28 -7.21 -52.51
C SER A 286 36.18 -6.07 -52.03
N ALA A 287 37.34 -6.41 -51.48
CA ALA A 287 38.38 -5.44 -51.15
C ALA A 287 38.71 -4.49 -52.34
N GLN A 288 38.79 -5.01 -53.57
CA GLN A 288 39.08 -4.16 -54.74
C GLN A 288 37.96 -3.16 -55.03
N GLU A 289 36.69 -3.58 -54.88
CA GLU A 289 35.54 -2.70 -55.10
C GLU A 289 35.48 -1.58 -54.05
N LEU A 290 35.79 -1.90 -52.79
CA LEU A 290 35.81 -0.92 -51.71
C LEU A 290 36.93 0.12 -51.86
N THR A 291 38.08 -0.26 -52.42
CA THR A 291 39.18 0.67 -52.72
C THR A 291 38.80 1.71 -53.77
N GLN A 292 38.01 1.33 -54.79
CA GLN A 292 37.77 2.17 -55.99
C GLN A 292 36.59 3.15 -55.89
N GLU A 293 35.97 3.29 -54.71
CA GLU A 293 34.69 3.98 -54.52
C GLU A 293 33.57 3.37 -55.39
N THR A 294 32.60 2.72 -54.77
CA THR A 294 31.58 1.99 -55.53
C THR A 294 30.17 2.27 -55.05
N LEU A 295 29.20 2.07 -55.94
CA LEU A 295 27.78 2.15 -55.63
C LEU A 295 27.19 0.74 -55.44
N SER A 296 26.37 0.58 -54.42
CA SER A 296 25.60 -0.65 -54.22
C SER A 296 24.56 -0.86 -55.32
N LYS A 297 23.98 -2.07 -55.37
CA LYS A 297 22.69 -2.29 -56.02
C LYS A 297 21.63 -1.36 -55.41
N PRO A 298 20.68 -0.87 -56.22
CA PRO A 298 19.61 -0.01 -55.72
C PRO A 298 18.68 -0.76 -54.77
N PHE A 299 18.16 -0.05 -53.78
CA PHE A 299 17.13 -0.52 -52.87
C PHE A 299 16.01 0.53 -52.74
N THR A 300 14.78 0.08 -52.49
CA THR A 300 13.60 0.94 -52.46
C THR A 300 13.11 1.13 -51.04
N VAL A 301 12.78 2.38 -50.72
CA VAL A 301 12.14 2.79 -49.46
C VAL A 301 10.76 3.30 -49.82
N VAL A 302 9.75 2.73 -49.17
CA VAL A 302 8.34 2.88 -49.55
C VAL A 302 7.60 3.94 -48.76
N GLU A 303 8.19 4.47 -47.68
CA GLU A 303 7.55 5.44 -46.80
C GLU A 303 8.51 6.61 -46.53
N ALA A 304 8.00 7.83 -46.68
CA ALA A 304 8.76 9.04 -46.39
C ALA A 304 8.98 9.18 -44.88
N GLY A 305 10.21 9.49 -44.46
CA GLY A 305 10.58 9.60 -43.05
C GLY A 305 11.02 8.28 -42.41
N ASP A 306 11.07 7.19 -43.18
CA ASP A 306 11.50 5.88 -42.73
C ASP A 306 12.96 5.88 -42.25
N ILE A 307 13.26 5.06 -41.25
CA ILE A 307 14.61 4.89 -40.72
C ILE A 307 15.18 3.60 -41.29
N ILE A 308 16.31 3.71 -41.99
CA ILE A 308 17.06 2.54 -42.43
C ILE A 308 18.15 2.20 -41.41
N LYS A 309 18.35 0.90 -41.19
CA LYS A 309 19.51 0.36 -40.48
C LYS A 309 20.49 -0.20 -41.50
N ILE A 310 21.70 0.35 -41.55
CA ILE A 310 22.80 -0.15 -42.36
C ILE A 310 23.70 -0.99 -41.45
N SER A 311 23.69 -2.31 -41.65
CA SER A 311 24.53 -3.26 -40.91
C SER A 311 25.72 -3.65 -41.77
N VAL A 312 26.92 -3.33 -41.30
CA VAL A 312 28.19 -3.69 -41.94
C VAL A 312 28.82 -4.83 -41.16
N GLU A 313 29.26 -5.86 -41.87
CA GLU A 313 30.03 -6.98 -41.36
C GLU A 313 31.30 -7.12 -42.20
N ALA A 314 32.46 -6.84 -41.61
CA ALA A 314 33.75 -6.88 -42.29
C ALA A 314 34.55 -8.13 -41.92
N ASP A 315 35.26 -8.71 -42.88
CA ASP A 315 36.07 -9.92 -42.70
C ASP A 315 37.46 -9.59 -42.12
N VAL A 316 37.50 -8.76 -41.07
CA VAL A 316 38.73 -8.34 -40.38
C VAL A 316 39.13 -9.35 -39.31
N SER A 317 40.43 -9.59 -39.18
CA SER A 317 40.99 -10.56 -38.24
C SER A 317 42.43 -10.17 -37.91
N ASN A 318 42.67 -9.73 -36.67
CA ASN A 318 43.89 -8.98 -36.31
C ASN A 318 44.15 -7.82 -37.27
N ALA A 319 43.07 -7.10 -37.59
CA ALA A 319 43.02 -6.04 -38.60
C ALA A 319 41.91 -5.04 -38.27
N TRP A 320 41.97 -3.89 -38.94
CA TRP A 320 40.97 -2.84 -38.87
C TRP A 320 40.53 -2.42 -40.27
N MET A 321 39.31 -1.91 -40.38
CA MET A 321 38.71 -1.33 -41.58
C MET A 321 38.01 -0.03 -41.18
N ALA A 322 38.32 1.05 -41.90
CA ALA A 322 37.55 2.28 -41.90
C ALA A 322 36.72 2.29 -43.19
N LEU A 323 35.40 2.16 -43.06
CA LEU A 323 34.45 2.14 -44.17
C LEU A 323 33.59 3.39 -44.13
N ASP A 324 33.67 4.22 -45.16
CA ASP A 324 32.78 5.35 -45.38
C ASP A 324 31.51 4.87 -46.07
N VAL A 325 30.35 5.27 -45.55
CA VAL A 325 29.05 4.92 -46.10
C VAL A 325 28.24 6.19 -46.33
N GLY A 326 27.99 6.50 -47.60
CA GLY A 326 27.07 7.53 -48.04
C GLY A 326 25.74 6.92 -48.51
N VAL A 327 24.62 7.54 -48.19
CA VAL A 327 23.31 7.21 -48.81
C VAL A 327 23.04 8.20 -49.92
N VAL A 328 22.88 7.71 -51.15
CA VAL A 328 22.72 8.53 -52.35
C VAL A 328 21.36 8.27 -53.00
N ARG A 329 20.72 9.34 -53.49
CA ARG A 329 19.51 9.30 -54.30
C ARG A 329 19.83 9.80 -55.71
N ASP A 330 19.26 9.13 -56.72
CA ASP A 330 19.38 9.51 -58.14
C ASP A 330 20.84 9.69 -58.63
N LYS A 331 21.78 8.96 -58.00
CA LYS A 331 23.24 8.98 -58.25
C LYS A 331 23.99 10.29 -57.99
N GLU A 332 23.30 11.39 -57.70
CA GLU A 332 23.94 12.71 -57.54
C GLU A 332 23.66 13.35 -56.18
N THR A 333 22.58 12.98 -55.50
CA THR A 333 22.19 13.63 -54.24
C THR A 333 22.64 12.80 -53.04
N LEU A 334 23.69 13.26 -52.35
CA LEU A 334 24.13 12.70 -51.08
C LEU A 334 23.17 13.12 -49.96
N ILE A 335 22.51 12.15 -49.34
CA ILE A 335 21.50 12.36 -48.30
C ILE A 335 22.15 12.38 -46.91
N HIS A 336 23.10 11.48 -46.68
CA HIS A 336 23.78 11.32 -45.41
C HIS A 336 25.11 10.60 -45.62
N THR A 337 26.09 10.87 -44.76
CA THR A 337 27.41 10.20 -44.72
C THR A 337 27.73 9.85 -43.28
N ASP A 338 28.23 8.64 -43.06
CA ASP A 338 28.65 8.15 -41.76
C ASP A 338 29.78 7.12 -41.93
N GLU A 339 30.52 6.87 -40.86
CA GLU A 339 31.74 6.05 -40.88
C GLU A 339 31.58 4.77 -40.04
N ALA A 340 31.84 3.62 -40.65
CA ALA A 340 31.87 2.32 -40.02
C ALA A 340 33.32 1.86 -39.74
N ASN A 341 33.94 2.42 -38.70
CA ASN A 341 35.20 1.91 -38.15
C ASN A 341 34.98 0.55 -37.43
N ILE A 342 35.61 -0.51 -37.95
CA ILE A 342 35.47 -1.91 -37.52
C ILE A 342 36.86 -2.50 -37.29
N SER A 343 37.09 -3.15 -36.15
CA SER A 343 38.36 -3.82 -35.86
C SER A 343 38.12 -5.04 -34.97
N TYR A 344 38.89 -6.10 -35.19
CA TYR A 344 38.80 -7.31 -34.39
C TYR A 344 40.17 -7.93 -34.19
N TYR A 345 40.53 -8.16 -32.93
CA TYR A 345 41.83 -8.67 -32.50
C TYR A 345 41.66 -9.88 -31.58
N TYR A 346 42.57 -10.84 -31.64
CA TYR A 346 42.60 -11.98 -30.74
C TYR A 346 44.01 -12.57 -30.65
N GLY A 347 44.32 -13.20 -29.53
CA GLY A 347 45.62 -13.79 -29.27
C GLY A 347 45.66 -14.67 -28.03
N GLN A 348 46.87 -15.10 -27.68
CA GLN A 348 47.18 -15.76 -26.41
C GLN A 348 48.33 -15.03 -25.73
N GLU A 349 48.19 -14.75 -24.44
CA GLU A 349 49.23 -14.14 -23.62
C GLU A 349 49.22 -14.80 -22.24
N GLY A 350 50.38 -15.22 -21.73
CA GLY A 350 50.48 -15.89 -20.42
C GLY A 350 49.73 -17.22 -20.30
N GLY A 351 49.28 -17.82 -21.41
CA GLY A 351 48.45 -19.03 -21.42
C GLY A 351 46.95 -18.78 -21.43
N GLU A 352 46.50 -17.52 -21.37
CA GLU A 352 45.09 -17.13 -21.49
C GLU A 352 44.79 -16.62 -22.90
N SER A 353 43.62 -16.99 -23.45
CA SER A 353 43.13 -16.48 -24.73
C SER A 353 42.32 -15.21 -24.55
N TRP A 354 42.57 -14.21 -25.39
CA TRP A 354 41.82 -12.95 -25.38
C TRP A 354 41.27 -12.61 -26.78
N SER A 355 40.22 -11.78 -26.79
CA SER A 355 39.67 -11.17 -28.01
C SER A 355 39.13 -9.77 -27.71
N GLU A 356 39.30 -8.83 -28.64
CA GLU A 356 38.85 -7.45 -28.52
C GLU A 356 38.24 -6.94 -29.83
N GLY A 357 37.28 -6.03 -29.72
CA GLY A 357 36.64 -5.38 -30.86
C GLY A 357 35.41 -6.12 -31.40
N THR A 358 34.99 -5.74 -32.59
CA THR A 358 33.79 -6.27 -33.27
C THR A 358 34.03 -6.32 -34.78
N ARG A 359 33.50 -7.34 -35.44
CA ARG A 359 33.44 -7.41 -36.91
C ARG A 359 32.20 -6.72 -37.50
N LYS A 360 31.31 -6.22 -36.63
CA LYS A 360 30.00 -5.70 -36.99
C LYS A 360 29.80 -4.29 -36.46
N LYS A 361 29.25 -3.42 -37.30
CA LYS A 361 28.78 -2.08 -36.91
C LYS A 361 27.43 -1.79 -37.58
N SER A 362 26.58 -1.02 -36.90
CA SER A 362 25.28 -0.61 -37.43
C SER A 362 25.15 0.90 -37.39
N LEU A 363 24.65 1.48 -38.48
CA LEU A 363 24.37 2.90 -38.64
C LEU A 363 22.86 3.07 -38.86
N TYR A 364 22.29 4.18 -38.41
CA TYR A 364 20.86 4.47 -38.54
C TYR A 364 20.67 5.81 -39.25
N VAL A 365 19.97 5.79 -40.39
CA VAL A 365 19.76 6.97 -41.22
C VAL A 365 18.27 7.18 -41.44
N LYS A 366 17.78 8.38 -41.11
CA LYS A 366 16.40 8.77 -41.41
C LYS A 366 16.33 9.31 -42.84
N LEU A 367 15.53 8.69 -43.69
CA LEU A 367 15.36 9.10 -45.08
C LEU A 367 14.14 10.02 -45.21
N PRO A 368 14.30 11.24 -45.73
CA PRO A 368 13.23 12.23 -45.74
C PRO A 368 12.09 11.91 -46.72
N TRP A 369 12.33 11.05 -47.73
CA TRP A 369 11.40 10.79 -48.82
C TRP A 369 11.35 9.31 -49.18
N GLU A 370 10.26 8.89 -49.82
CA GLU A 370 10.19 7.61 -50.53
C GLU A 370 10.98 7.67 -51.85
N GLY A 371 11.50 6.53 -52.28
CA GLY A 371 12.26 6.45 -53.53
C GLY A 371 13.25 5.30 -53.59
N THR A 372 14.09 5.34 -54.63
CA THR A 372 15.18 4.39 -54.84
C THR A 372 16.50 5.02 -54.43
N TYR A 373 17.25 4.29 -53.61
CA TYR A 373 18.51 4.72 -53.01
C TYR A 373 19.62 3.73 -53.35
N GLN A 374 20.86 4.20 -53.30
CA GLN A 374 22.07 3.39 -53.38
C GLN A 374 22.99 3.79 -52.22
N LEU A 375 23.83 2.87 -51.78
CA LEU A 375 24.95 3.19 -50.91
C LEU A 375 26.16 3.54 -51.75
N PHE A 376 26.79 4.68 -51.47
CA PHE A 376 28.15 5.00 -51.88
C PHE A 376 29.10 4.50 -50.80
N VAL A 377 30.03 3.63 -51.17
CA VAL A 377 30.92 2.98 -50.19
C VAL A 377 32.37 3.06 -50.63
N HIS A 378 33.24 3.38 -49.67
CA HIS A 378 34.68 3.41 -49.82
C HIS A 378 35.32 2.90 -48.54
N ALA A 379 36.38 2.10 -48.63
CA ALA A 379 37.09 1.67 -47.44
C ALA A 379 38.60 1.68 -47.62
N VAL A 380 39.26 1.86 -46.49
CA VAL A 380 40.67 1.50 -46.30
C VAL A 380 40.78 0.53 -45.13
N SER A 381 41.70 -0.43 -45.23
CA SER A 381 41.87 -1.41 -44.16
C SER A 381 43.29 -1.93 -44.12
N ALA A 382 43.80 -2.22 -42.93
CA ALA A 382 45.12 -2.82 -42.77
C ALA A 382 45.16 -3.82 -41.62
N SER A 383 46.25 -4.59 -41.57
CA SER A 383 46.61 -5.38 -40.39
C SER A 383 46.76 -4.49 -39.15
N GLY A 384 46.57 -5.05 -37.96
CA GLY A 384 46.64 -4.33 -36.69
C GLY A 384 47.92 -3.55 -36.40
N ASN A 385 49.02 -3.91 -37.08
CA ASN A 385 50.33 -3.29 -36.88
C ASN A 385 50.59 -2.08 -37.79
N ALA A 386 49.65 -1.74 -38.66
CA ALA A 386 49.75 -0.61 -39.59
C ALA A 386 48.80 0.51 -39.18
N GLU A 387 49.34 1.72 -39.04
CA GLU A 387 48.59 2.91 -38.62
C GLU A 387 47.80 3.57 -39.76
N SER A 388 48.17 3.30 -41.01
CA SER A 388 47.52 3.88 -42.19
C SER A 388 47.39 2.86 -43.32
N ALA A 389 46.43 3.13 -44.20
CA ALA A 389 46.13 2.32 -45.37
C ALA A 389 45.64 3.24 -46.50
N THR A 390 45.92 2.85 -47.74
CA THR A 390 45.44 3.54 -48.95
C THR A 390 44.44 2.70 -49.74
N GLU A 391 44.28 1.43 -49.37
CA GLU A 391 43.42 0.46 -50.06
C GLU A 391 42.70 -0.42 -49.02
N ALA A 392 41.58 -1.01 -49.43
CA ALA A 392 40.96 -2.09 -48.69
C ALA A 392 41.65 -3.44 -49.01
N LEU A 393 41.79 -4.27 -47.99
CA LEU A 393 42.40 -5.60 -48.00
C LEU A 393 41.40 -6.69 -47.58
N HIS A 394 40.25 -6.28 -47.03
CA HIS A 394 39.23 -7.17 -46.51
C HIS A 394 37.89 -6.87 -47.18
N ASP A 395 37.11 -7.92 -47.41
CA ASP A 395 35.74 -7.81 -47.91
C ASP A 395 34.80 -7.33 -46.81
N ALA A 396 33.68 -6.73 -47.23
CA ALA A 396 32.60 -6.37 -46.31
C ALA A 396 31.24 -6.75 -46.89
N THR A 397 30.36 -7.26 -46.03
CA THR A 397 28.95 -7.49 -46.34
C THR A 397 28.12 -6.39 -45.72
N ILE A 398 27.37 -5.67 -46.54
CA ILE A 398 26.48 -4.59 -46.12
C ILE A 398 25.03 -5.02 -46.33
N ARG A 399 24.24 -4.91 -45.27
CA ARG A 399 22.81 -5.20 -45.26
C ARG A 399 22.04 -3.94 -44.89
N VAL A 400 21.01 -3.60 -45.66
CA VAL A 400 20.12 -2.48 -45.37
C VAL A 400 18.76 -3.02 -45.02
N TYR A 401 18.25 -2.58 -43.88
CA TYR A 401 16.90 -2.87 -43.44
C TYR A 401 16.08 -1.59 -43.40
N ALA A 402 14.92 -1.58 -44.05
CA ALA A 402 13.95 -0.47 -44.03
C ALA A 402 12.89 -0.71 -42.93
N GLY A 403 12.31 0.35 -42.37
CA GLY A 403 11.38 0.23 -41.24
C GLY A 403 12.05 -0.09 -39.91
N ALA A 404 13.32 0.27 -39.72
CA ALA A 404 14.05 -0.03 -38.49
C ALA A 404 13.56 0.86 -37.35
N LEU A 405 13.26 0.25 -36.20
CA LEU A 405 12.86 0.97 -34.99
C LEU A 405 13.97 0.91 -33.95
N VAL A 406 14.07 1.97 -33.15
CA VAL A 406 15.10 2.11 -32.12
C VAL A 406 14.54 1.61 -30.79
N SER A 407 14.87 0.37 -30.42
CA SER A 407 14.23 -0.33 -29.30
C SER A 407 14.80 -0.03 -27.91
N HIS A 408 15.99 0.61 -27.81
CA HIS A 408 16.68 0.76 -26.52
C HIS A 408 15.95 1.66 -25.53
N TYR A 409 15.14 2.61 -26.00
CA TYR A 409 14.34 3.46 -25.11
C TYR A 409 13.30 2.63 -24.34
N PHE A 410 12.61 1.70 -24.99
CA PHE A 410 11.63 0.81 -24.34
C PHE A 410 12.31 -0.18 -23.39
N LEU A 411 13.54 -0.62 -23.72
CA LEU A 411 14.32 -1.45 -22.81
C LEU A 411 14.69 -0.70 -21.54
N ILE A 412 15.21 0.53 -21.65
CA ILE A 412 15.59 1.37 -20.50
C ILE A 412 14.37 1.64 -19.61
N ILE A 413 13.25 2.07 -20.20
CA ILE A 413 12.02 2.34 -19.46
C ILE A 413 11.48 1.04 -18.83
N GLY A 414 11.56 -0.08 -19.53
CA GLY A 414 11.19 -1.40 -19.00
C GLY A 414 12.02 -1.79 -17.77
N ILE A 415 13.34 -1.58 -17.80
CA ILE A 415 14.24 -1.82 -16.66
C ILE A 415 13.85 -0.92 -15.48
N ILE A 416 13.63 0.37 -15.71
CA ILE A 416 13.22 1.32 -14.65
C ILE A 416 11.86 0.89 -14.04
N ALA A 417 10.91 0.49 -14.87
CA ALA A 417 9.60 0.01 -14.43
C ALA A 417 9.73 -1.28 -13.59
N ALA A 418 10.60 -2.21 -13.99
CA ALA A 418 10.87 -3.43 -13.24
C ALA A 418 11.50 -3.14 -11.86
N ILE A 419 12.48 -2.24 -11.81
CA ILE A 419 13.11 -1.81 -10.55
C ILE A 419 12.07 -1.14 -9.64
N THR A 420 11.25 -0.25 -10.19
CA THR A 420 10.21 0.45 -9.43
C THR A 420 9.16 -0.53 -8.90
N LEU A 421 8.75 -1.51 -9.71
CA LEU A 421 7.84 -2.58 -9.28
C LEU A 421 8.43 -3.38 -8.12
N ALA A 422 9.71 -3.75 -8.20
CA ALA A 422 10.40 -4.47 -7.11
C ALA A 422 10.49 -3.64 -5.82
N ILE A 423 10.80 -2.34 -5.93
CA ILE A 423 10.84 -1.42 -4.79
C ILE A 423 9.45 -1.30 -4.16
N VAL A 424 8.41 -1.04 -4.95
CA VAL A 424 7.02 -0.92 -4.45
C VAL A 424 6.57 -2.20 -3.77
N PHE A 425 6.89 -3.36 -4.35
CA PHE A 425 6.58 -4.66 -3.75
C PHE A 425 7.32 -4.87 -2.42
N SER A 426 8.60 -4.51 -2.36
CA SER A 426 9.41 -4.59 -1.13
C SER A 426 8.85 -3.69 -0.02
N ILE A 427 8.54 -2.44 -0.35
CA ILE A 427 7.93 -1.49 0.61
C ILE A 427 6.56 -2.01 1.07
N TYR A 428 5.71 -2.50 0.16
CA TYR A 428 4.43 -3.09 0.51
C TYR A 428 4.58 -4.28 1.47
N HIS A 429 5.55 -5.16 1.21
CA HIS A 429 5.82 -6.32 2.03
C HIS A 429 6.33 -5.92 3.43
N SER A 430 7.23 -4.93 3.51
CA SER A 430 7.71 -4.37 4.77
C SER A 430 6.58 -3.75 5.57
N TRP A 431 5.75 -2.92 4.94
CA TRP A 431 4.59 -2.28 5.56
C TRP A 431 3.58 -3.31 6.08
N LYS A 432 3.35 -4.39 5.33
CA LYS A 432 2.42 -5.46 5.75
C LYS A 432 2.93 -6.26 6.96
N ASN A 433 4.24 -6.38 7.12
CA ASN A 433 4.88 -7.11 8.20
C ASN A 433 5.54 -6.16 9.23
N THR A 434 5.12 -4.90 9.27
CA THR A 434 5.47 -4.06 10.40
C THR A 434 4.67 -4.61 11.56
N ASP A 435 5.35 -5.27 12.48
CA ASP A 435 4.80 -5.57 13.79
C ASP A 435 4.51 -4.20 14.42
N ASP A 436 3.26 -3.97 14.84
CA ASP A 436 2.91 -2.78 15.62
C ASP A 436 3.65 -2.85 16.98
#